data_AF-A0A2V7ND48-F1
#
_entry.id   AF-A0A2V7ND48-F1
#
_cell.length_a   1.000
_cell.length_b   1.000
_cell.length_c   1.000
_cell.angle_alpha   90.00
_cell.angle_beta   90.00
_cell.angle_gamma   90.00
#
_symmetry.space_group_name_H-M   'P 1'
#
loop_
_entity.id
_entity.type
_entity.pdbx_description
1 polymer ?
#
loop_
_entity_poly.entity_id
_entity_poly.type
_entity_poly.pdbx_seq_one_letter_code
_entity_poly.pdbx_strand_id
1 'polypeptide(L)'
;MLYFDNASPDSTDDYLAEGLTEAIIAQLGQVGRISVKSRSAVRRFRGANVPDPPVIGRTLGVAYLVTGSVQRADRALRITIELAHTATGTRVWGDQFVGADDSLFALEDNIARRVAEGVAGRLLPTERRAVAAVRVTRNPQAYEHFLRGNYGLAQRTSTGMARATAEYRQAAALDSGFVSALARVGLAYALRLDWDWDATGASPADSLLDRGMAAADEALRRDPSNSDAWLARGYLLEFRHPRTWDGVMAAFARAVALDPQNAEAWHQMGDAATDMGDDSTAITAWRRALAIDPGRPITLRAYAQMVVPAEARSLLDSALAVDPGFQLARLSRADTRLAQGDTSGARHDLQASRCEACAADMWPSWTAWHALSLGSLGDTAAARVEADSVRARLPRAGGLSWRVGLPLALHYLQLGDTATALDLLERISPRGVKLWSLCTGDLSSEFYPVASSRRFREMVSDATPPWLPTQAEVFDLPTSATMRTLWVGTYTGLYGRAHIYARQDRLIVALEGQELGGLLYQGGNTFVASWDHGTRIVSSAGDVPVEGFTVSRRKRVLMYRRVQ
;
A
#
# COMPACT_ATOMS: atom_id res chain seq x y z
N MET A 1 15.80 16.60 1.80
CA MET A 1 16.48 16.66 0.50
C MET A 1 15.42 16.78 -0.56
N LEU A 2 15.52 17.73 -1.48
CA LEU A 2 14.67 17.78 -2.67
C LEU A 2 15.26 16.91 -3.77
N TYR A 3 14.46 16.63 -4.81
CA TYR A 3 14.99 16.02 -6.01
C TYR A 3 16.00 16.94 -6.66
N PHE A 4 17.10 16.36 -7.13
CA PHE A 4 18.02 17.10 -7.95
C PHE A 4 17.35 17.49 -9.27
N ASP A 5 17.70 18.68 -9.77
CA ASP A 5 17.31 19.11 -11.10
C ASP A 5 18.21 18.47 -12.14
N ASN A 6 17.64 18.03 -13.26
CA ASN A 6 18.44 17.68 -14.44
C ASN A 6 18.89 18.97 -15.14
N ALA A 7 20.18 19.29 -15.04
CA ALA A 7 20.82 20.41 -15.72
C ALA A 7 21.54 19.98 -17.01
N SER A 8 21.37 18.72 -17.42
CA SER A 8 21.87 18.20 -18.69
C SER A 8 20.97 18.69 -19.84
N PRO A 9 21.53 18.88 -21.06
CA PRO A 9 20.71 19.20 -22.24
C PRO A 9 19.74 18.08 -22.63
N ASP A 10 20.04 16.84 -22.23
CA ASP A 10 19.25 15.66 -22.57
C ASP A 10 18.36 15.22 -21.41
N SER A 11 17.06 15.10 -21.67
CA SER A 11 16.07 14.52 -20.77
C SER A 11 16.29 13.03 -20.48
N THR A 12 17.10 12.32 -21.30
CA THR A 12 17.43 10.92 -21.02
C THR A 12 18.22 10.73 -19.72
N ASP A 13 18.76 11.80 -19.13
CA ASP A 13 19.48 11.82 -17.85
C ASP A 13 18.58 12.13 -16.63
N ASP A 14 17.25 12.29 -16.81
CA ASP A 14 16.32 12.51 -15.69
C ASP A 14 16.41 11.42 -14.62
N TYR A 15 16.68 10.17 -15.04
CA TYR A 15 16.86 9.05 -14.11
C TYR A 15 18.08 9.23 -13.19
N LEU A 16 19.12 9.97 -13.58
CA LEU A 16 20.29 10.20 -12.73
C LEU A 16 19.93 11.13 -11.59
N ALA A 17 19.26 12.23 -11.91
CA ALA A 17 18.85 13.22 -10.91
C ALA A 17 17.92 12.58 -9.87
N GLU A 18 16.93 11.82 -10.31
CA GLU A 18 16.02 11.11 -9.42
C GLU A 18 16.67 9.93 -8.70
N GLY A 19 17.37 9.07 -9.43
CA GLY A 19 18.00 7.86 -8.90
C GLY A 19 19.05 8.19 -7.84
N LEU A 20 19.88 9.22 -8.06
CA LEU A 20 20.86 9.66 -7.08
C LEU A 20 20.21 10.29 -5.85
N THR A 21 19.14 11.07 -6.04
CA THR A 21 18.37 11.61 -4.90
C THR A 21 17.89 10.47 -3.99
N GLU A 22 17.31 9.42 -4.57
CA GLU A 22 16.83 8.26 -3.81
C GLU A 22 17.97 7.55 -3.07
N ALA A 23 19.07 7.30 -3.78
CA ALA A 23 20.22 6.60 -3.22
C ALA A 23 20.83 7.36 -2.03
N ILE A 24 20.99 8.68 -2.16
CA ILE A 24 21.49 9.55 -1.09
C ILE A 24 20.50 9.58 0.09
N ILE A 25 19.19 9.69 -0.16
CA ILE A 25 18.18 9.64 0.93
C ILE A 25 18.30 8.33 1.71
N ALA A 26 18.45 7.19 1.02
CA ALA A 26 18.62 5.89 1.64
C ALA A 26 19.90 5.81 2.48
N GLN A 27 21.02 6.33 1.98
CA GLN A 27 22.29 6.39 2.71
C GLN A 27 22.20 7.28 3.96
N LEU A 28 21.60 8.46 3.84
CA LEU A 28 21.41 9.39 4.95
C LEU A 28 20.50 8.82 6.05
N GLY A 29 19.51 8.01 5.68
CA GLY A 29 18.62 7.33 6.61
C GLY A 29 19.31 6.34 7.54
N GLN A 30 20.54 5.90 7.21
CA GLN A 30 21.33 5.02 8.08
C GLN A 30 21.98 5.75 9.26
N VAL A 31 21.99 7.08 9.25
CA VAL A 31 22.54 7.88 10.35
C VAL A 31 21.40 8.16 11.35
N GLY A 32 21.34 7.40 12.44
CA GLY A 32 20.20 7.42 13.38
C GLY A 32 19.88 8.78 14.04
N ARG A 33 20.80 9.75 13.98
CA ARG A 33 20.58 11.14 14.44
C ARG A 33 20.14 12.11 13.34
N ILE A 34 19.97 11.64 12.12
CA ILE A 34 19.43 12.38 10.98
C ILE A 34 18.07 11.79 10.64
N SER A 35 17.04 12.63 10.60
CA SER A 35 15.74 12.27 10.05
C SER A 35 15.59 12.94 8.68
N VAL A 36 15.42 12.12 7.64
CA VAL A 36 15.31 12.59 6.25
C VAL A 36 13.85 12.50 5.84
N LYS A 37 13.30 13.58 5.28
CA LYS A 37 11.97 13.50 4.66
C LYS A 37 12.03 12.62 3.43
N SER A 38 11.02 11.77 3.29
CA SER A 38 10.90 10.83 2.18
C SER A 38 10.80 11.54 0.83
N ARG A 39 11.06 10.75 -0.22
CA ARG A 39 10.84 11.12 -1.61
C ARG A 39 9.43 11.63 -1.90
N SER A 40 8.44 11.02 -1.24
CA SER A 40 7.03 11.35 -1.47
C SER A 40 6.72 12.73 -0.90
N ALA A 41 7.18 13.01 0.33
CA ALA A 41 6.93 14.28 1.00
C ALA A 41 7.49 15.50 0.24
N VAL A 42 8.59 15.31 -0.50
CA VAL A 42 9.27 16.40 -1.23
C VAL A 42 8.87 16.50 -2.70
N ARG A 43 8.09 15.55 -3.22
CA ARG A 43 7.75 15.44 -4.65
C ARG A 43 7.04 16.66 -5.22
N ARG A 44 6.25 17.36 -4.39
CA ARG A 44 5.55 18.60 -4.76
C ARG A 44 6.45 19.81 -4.99
N PHE A 45 7.71 19.76 -4.57
CA PHE A 45 8.66 20.86 -4.71
C PHE A 45 9.61 20.65 -5.89
N ARG A 46 9.11 20.09 -7.00
CA ARG A 46 9.88 19.87 -8.23
C ARG A 46 9.61 21.00 -9.24
N GLY A 47 10.62 21.32 -10.06
CA GLY A 47 10.50 22.23 -11.19
C GLY A 47 10.77 23.71 -10.86
N ALA A 48 10.51 24.59 -11.81
CA ALA A 48 11.01 25.98 -11.82
C ALA A 48 10.49 26.93 -10.73
N ASN A 49 9.50 26.52 -9.92
CA ASN A 49 8.85 27.36 -8.91
C ASN A 49 9.00 26.80 -7.50
N VAL A 50 10.21 26.35 -7.15
CA VAL A 50 10.52 25.87 -5.79
C VAL A 50 10.51 27.07 -4.81
N PRO A 51 9.71 27.03 -3.73
CA PRO A 51 9.67 28.12 -2.74
C PRO A 51 10.98 28.29 -1.98
N ASP A 52 11.18 29.45 -1.36
CA ASP A 52 12.36 29.71 -0.52
C ASP A 52 12.48 28.71 0.65
N PRO A 53 13.71 28.40 1.11
CA PRO A 53 13.95 27.42 2.17
C PRO A 53 13.11 27.59 3.45
N PRO A 54 12.79 28.81 3.95
CA PRO A 54 11.90 28.98 5.10
C PRO A 54 10.47 28.51 4.88
N VAL A 55 9.94 28.65 3.66
CA VAL A 55 8.59 28.16 3.34
C VAL A 55 8.60 26.64 3.35
N ILE A 56 9.60 26.03 2.71
CA ILE A 56 9.74 24.56 2.65
C ILE A 56 9.98 24.00 4.06
N GLY A 57 10.84 24.65 4.85
CA GLY A 57 11.14 24.28 6.23
C GLY A 57 9.92 24.22 7.13
N ARG A 58 9.07 25.24 7.10
CA ARG A 58 7.79 25.25 7.83
C ARG A 58 6.83 24.19 7.32
N THR A 59 6.76 24.01 6.01
CA THR A 59 5.83 23.07 5.37
C THR A 59 6.18 21.61 5.65
N LEU A 60 7.47 21.28 5.68
CA LEU A 60 7.95 19.92 5.92
C LEU A 60 8.32 19.65 7.38
N GLY A 61 8.51 20.69 8.20
CA GLY A 61 9.05 20.57 9.55
C GLY A 61 10.49 20.04 9.52
N VAL A 62 11.36 20.67 8.72
CA VAL A 62 12.78 20.29 8.59
C VAL A 62 13.69 21.45 8.94
N ALA A 63 14.79 21.18 9.63
CA ALA A 63 15.79 22.19 10.00
C ALA A 63 16.74 22.55 8.84
N TYR A 64 16.97 21.60 7.93
CA TYR A 64 17.87 21.77 6.80
C TYR A 64 17.20 21.38 5.49
N LEU A 65 17.53 22.14 4.44
CA LEU A 65 17.16 21.85 3.07
C LEU A 65 18.41 21.50 2.27
N VAL A 66 18.35 20.40 1.53
CA VAL A 66 19.38 20.00 0.56
C VAL A 66 18.75 20.14 -0.82
N THR A 67 19.37 20.97 -1.67
CA THR A 67 19.03 21.14 -3.09
C THR A 67 20.25 20.79 -3.92
N GLY A 68 20.06 20.54 -5.21
CA GLY A 68 21.16 20.26 -6.10
C GLY A 68 20.73 20.03 -7.54
N SER A 69 21.71 19.90 -8.42
CA SER A 69 21.50 19.58 -9.82
C SER A 69 22.54 18.58 -10.31
N VAL A 70 22.13 17.77 -11.28
CA VAL A 70 22.99 16.80 -11.96
C VAL A 70 23.12 17.22 -13.41
N GLN A 71 24.35 17.29 -13.89
CA GLN A 71 24.67 17.59 -15.28
C GLN A 71 25.65 16.54 -15.79
N ARG A 72 25.28 15.86 -16.88
CA ARG A 72 26.21 15.02 -17.65
C ARG A 72 26.75 15.83 -18.82
N ALA A 73 28.07 15.82 -18.97
CA ALA A 73 28.78 16.37 -20.12
C ALA A 73 29.81 15.34 -20.60
N ASP A 74 29.58 14.78 -21.78
CA ASP A 74 30.34 13.66 -22.35
C ASP A 74 30.42 12.45 -21.40
N ARG A 75 31.55 12.28 -20.71
CA ARG A 75 31.83 11.20 -19.74
C ARG A 75 32.00 11.69 -18.31
N ALA A 76 31.72 12.97 -18.06
CA ALA A 76 31.85 13.57 -16.75
C ALA A 76 30.46 13.91 -16.18
N LEU A 77 30.25 13.52 -14.94
CA LEU A 77 29.12 13.96 -14.13
C LEU A 77 29.56 15.09 -13.23
N ARG A 78 28.78 16.17 -13.28
CA ARG A 78 28.87 17.31 -12.38
C ARG A 78 27.61 17.35 -11.53
N ILE A 79 27.79 17.26 -10.23
CA ILE A 79 26.71 17.39 -9.26
C ILE A 79 26.99 18.59 -8.38
N THR A 80 26.07 19.55 -8.38
CA THR A 80 26.11 20.71 -7.50
C THR A 80 25.15 20.46 -6.37
N ILE A 81 25.58 20.69 -5.12
CA ILE A 81 24.74 20.51 -3.95
C ILE A 81 24.85 21.74 -3.07
N GLU A 82 23.70 22.14 -2.53
CA GLU A 82 23.63 23.19 -1.51
C GLU A 82 22.86 22.70 -0.29
N LEU A 83 23.39 23.05 0.88
CA LEU A 83 22.75 22.86 2.18
C LEU A 83 22.37 24.24 2.72
N ALA A 84 21.09 24.44 3.02
CA ALA A 84 20.58 25.67 3.62
C ALA A 84 19.88 25.40 4.96
N HIS A 85 20.03 26.34 5.89
CA HIS A 85 19.26 26.34 7.14
C HIS A 85 17.88 26.92 6.86
N THR A 86 16.82 26.16 7.16
CA THR A 86 15.48 26.56 6.72
C THR A 86 14.91 27.72 7.53
N ALA A 87 15.24 27.87 8.80
CA ALA A 87 14.66 28.95 9.60
C ALA A 87 15.05 30.35 9.10
N THR A 88 16.24 30.47 8.51
CA THR A 88 16.87 31.74 8.09
C THR A 88 17.01 31.86 6.57
N GLY A 89 16.91 30.76 5.83
CA GLY A 89 17.22 30.72 4.40
C GLY A 89 18.71 30.81 4.08
N THR A 90 19.57 30.87 5.10
CA THR A 90 21.02 31.05 4.91
C THR A 90 21.67 29.76 4.42
N ARG A 91 22.47 29.87 3.35
CA ARG A 91 23.30 28.76 2.87
C ARG A 91 24.35 28.40 3.92
N VAL A 92 24.33 27.14 4.36
CA VAL A 92 25.32 26.56 5.28
C VAL A 92 26.59 26.24 4.51
N TRP A 93 26.45 25.54 3.37
CA TRP A 93 27.53 25.28 2.42
C TRP A 93 26.97 24.95 1.04
N GLY A 94 27.83 25.02 0.02
CA GLY A 94 27.59 24.45 -1.30
C GLY A 94 28.90 23.91 -1.84
N ASP A 95 28.86 22.78 -2.54
CA ASP A 95 30.04 22.11 -3.10
C ASP A 95 29.67 21.53 -4.47
N GLN A 96 30.69 21.35 -5.30
CA GLN A 96 30.57 20.77 -6.63
C GLN A 96 31.38 19.49 -6.69
N PHE A 97 30.70 18.39 -6.95
CA PHE A 97 31.29 17.09 -7.12
C PHE A 97 31.44 16.82 -8.61
N VAL A 98 32.67 16.61 -9.05
CA VAL A 98 32.97 16.23 -10.44
C VAL A 98 33.61 14.86 -10.42
N GLY A 99 33.09 13.97 -11.23
CA GLY A 99 33.61 12.62 -11.41
C GLY A 99 33.40 12.14 -12.83
N ALA A 100 34.15 11.13 -13.23
CA ALA A 100 33.83 10.39 -14.45
C ALA A 100 32.57 9.52 -14.23
N ASP A 101 31.87 9.15 -15.30
CA ASP A 101 30.65 8.34 -15.24
C ASP A 101 30.85 7.01 -14.48
N ASP A 102 32.03 6.41 -14.59
CA ASP A 102 32.41 5.17 -13.88
C ASP A 102 32.69 5.37 -12.38
N SER A 103 32.79 6.63 -11.93
CA SER A 103 33.00 7.01 -10.53
C SER A 103 31.72 7.39 -9.78
N LEU A 104 30.54 7.10 -10.37
CA LEU A 104 29.23 7.42 -9.80
C LEU A 104 29.08 7.01 -8.32
N PHE A 105 29.60 5.85 -7.95
CA PHE A 105 29.59 5.38 -6.55
C PHE A 105 30.41 6.25 -5.59
N ALA A 106 31.60 6.66 -6.02
CA ALA A 106 32.47 7.49 -5.21
C ALA A 106 31.82 8.87 -5.04
N LEU A 107 31.13 9.32 -6.07
CA LEU A 107 30.43 10.59 -6.07
C LEU A 107 29.23 10.55 -5.09
N GLU A 108 28.40 9.52 -5.15
CA GLU A 108 27.28 9.30 -4.21
C GLU A 108 27.74 9.23 -2.75
N ASP A 109 28.71 8.35 -2.43
CA ASP A 109 29.24 8.20 -1.07
C ASP A 109 29.81 9.52 -0.53
N ASN A 110 30.53 10.25 -1.37
CA ASN A 110 31.10 11.53 -0.98
C ASN A 110 30.00 12.56 -0.71
N ILE A 111 28.97 12.60 -1.56
CA ILE A 111 27.81 13.46 -1.39
C ILE A 111 27.08 13.13 -0.09
N ALA A 112 26.67 11.88 0.12
CA ALA A 112 25.90 11.50 1.30
C ALA A 112 26.68 11.75 2.58
N ARG A 113 27.98 11.44 2.59
CA ARG A 113 28.86 11.75 3.72
C ARG A 113 28.95 13.26 3.98
N ARG A 114 29.15 14.07 2.94
CA ARG A 114 29.26 15.53 3.07
C ARG A 114 27.95 16.16 3.55
N VAL A 115 26.82 15.69 3.04
CA VAL A 115 25.49 16.12 3.50
C VAL A 115 25.27 15.72 4.95
N ALA A 116 25.57 14.47 5.33
CA ALA A 116 25.45 14.01 6.70
C ALA A 116 26.36 14.77 7.67
N GLU A 117 27.60 15.07 7.27
CA GLU A 117 28.54 15.89 8.04
C GLU A 117 28.05 17.35 8.18
N GLY A 118 27.44 17.91 7.14
CA GLY A 118 26.86 19.26 7.18
C GLY A 118 25.62 19.38 8.07
N VAL A 119 24.83 18.30 8.19
CA VAL A 119 23.60 18.27 8.99
C VAL A 119 23.86 17.87 10.44
N ALA A 120 24.64 16.81 10.66
CA ALA A 120 24.86 16.24 11.99
C ALA A 120 26.24 16.59 12.59
N GLY A 121 27.11 17.29 11.85
CA GLY A 121 28.50 17.47 12.25
C GLY A 121 29.32 16.19 12.06
N ARG A 122 30.46 16.09 12.75
CA ARG A 122 31.40 14.96 12.58
C ARG A 122 30.71 13.62 12.76
N LEU A 123 30.77 12.76 11.74
CA LEU A 123 30.24 11.39 11.80
C LEU A 123 31.10 10.48 12.69
N LEU A 124 30.44 9.60 13.43
CA LEU A 124 31.06 8.51 14.16
C LEU A 124 31.62 7.46 13.19
N PRO A 125 32.65 6.68 13.57
CA PRO A 125 33.18 5.60 12.73
C PRO A 125 32.14 4.54 12.33
N THR A 126 31.12 4.32 13.16
CA THR A 126 29.99 3.44 12.87
C THR A 126 29.04 4.05 11.85
N GLU A 127 28.69 5.33 12.00
CA GLU A 127 27.85 6.07 11.04
C GLU A 127 28.51 6.16 9.66
N ARG A 128 29.81 6.45 9.60
CA ARG A 128 30.56 6.44 8.33
C ARG A 128 30.51 5.08 7.64
N ARG A 129 30.66 4.00 8.41
CA ARG A 129 30.55 2.64 7.88
C ARG A 129 29.12 2.33 7.44
N ALA A 130 28.10 2.76 8.17
CA ALA A 130 26.70 2.53 7.83
C ALA A 130 26.31 3.23 6.51
N VAL A 131 26.73 4.49 6.32
CA VAL A 131 26.53 5.23 5.06
C VAL A 131 27.20 4.53 3.88
N ALA A 132 28.46 4.10 4.04
CA ALA A 132 29.21 3.42 2.98
C ALA A 132 28.78 1.95 2.74
N ALA A 133 28.15 1.30 3.72
CA ALA A 133 27.73 -0.10 3.65
C ALA A 133 26.47 -0.32 2.80
N VAL A 134 25.75 0.75 2.45
CA VAL A 134 24.61 0.69 1.51
C VAL A 134 25.05 0.33 0.09
N ARG A 135 26.36 0.34 -0.21
CA ARG A 135 26.88 0.01 -1.54
C ARG A 135 26.48 -1.41 -1.97
N VAL A 136 25.52 -1.48 -2.88
CA VAL A 136 24.86 -2.70 -3.34
C VAL A 136 25.59 -3.44 -4.49
N THR A 137 26.54 -2.79 -5.16
CA THR A 137 27.38 -3.38 -6.22
C THR A 137 28.71 -2.62 -6.34
N ARG A 138 29.74 -3.26 -6.93
CA ARG A 138 31.02 -2.61 -7.30
C ARG A 138 31.13 -2.34 -8.81
N ASN A 139 30.14 -2.75 -9.61
CA ASN A 139 30.14 -2.54 -11.06
C ASN A 139 29.35 -1.26 -11.40
N PRO A 140 29.99 -0.18 -11.89
CA PRO A 140 29.33 1.09 -12.15
C PRO A 140 28.22 0.99 -13.20
N GLN A 141 28.41 0.16 -14.23
CA GLN A 141 27.40 -0.06 -15.27
C GLN A 141 26.18 -0.78 -14.70
N ALA A 142 26.39 -1.79 -13.84
CA ALA A 142 25.29 -2.47 -13.17
C ALA A 142 24.48 -1.50 -12.30
N TYR A 143 25.15 -0.56 -11.64
CA TYR A 143 24.49 0.44 -10.82
C TYR A 143 23.70 1.46 -11.62
N GLU A 144 24.22 1.92 -12.75
CA GLU A 144 23.48 2.83 -13.64
C GLU A 144 22.16 2.19 -14.09
N HIS A 145 22.20 0.92 -14.51
CA HIS A 145 20.99 0.15 -14.82
C HIS A 145 20.05 0.04 -13.60
N PHE A 146 20.58 -0.17 -12.40
CA PHE A 146 19.75 -0.19 -11.18
C PHE A 146 19.05 1.16 -10.92
N LEU A 147 19.72 2.29 -11.17
CA LEU A 147 19.11 3.62 -11.04
C LEU A 147 18.01 3.86 -12.09
N ARG A 148 18.24 3.46 -13.34
CA ARG A 148 17.20 3.47 -14.39
C ARG A 148 16.00 2.60 -13.99
N GLY A 149 16.28 1.46 -13.36
CA GLY A 149 15.27 0.59 -12.79
C GLY A 149 14.44 1.27 -11.69
N ASN A 150 15.09 1.96 -10.75
CA ASN A 150 14.43 2.71 -9.69
C ASN A 150 13.55 3.84 -10.25
N TYR A 151 14.03 4.53 -11.28
CA TYR A 151 13.26 5.56 -11.97
C TYR A 151 11.97 4.97 -12.60
N GLY A 152 12.07 3.83 -13.29
CA GLY A 152 10.89 3.13 -13.82
C GLY A 152 9.94 2.64 -12.72
N LEU A 153 10.47 2.13 -11.60
CA LEU A 153 9.68 1.69 -10.44
C LEU A 153 8.93 2.87 -9.78
N ALA A 154 9.54 4.05 -9.76
CA ALA A 154 8.97 5.24 -9.14
C ALA A 154 7.73 5.77 -9.87
N GLN A 155 7.64 5.55 -11.18
CA GLN A 155 6.53 6.01 -12.03
C GLN A 155 5.22 5.29 -11.74
N ARG A 156 5.25 4.05 -11.24
CA ARG A 156 4.06 3.25 -10.91
C ARG A 156 3.06 3.15 -12.08
N THR A 157 3.57 2.71 -13.23
CA THR A 157 2.82 2.42 -14.46
C THR A 157 3.21 1.08 -15.07
N SER A 158 2.38 0.51 -15.94
CA SER A 158 2.69 -0.75 -16.64
C SER A 158 4.01 -0.66 -17.42
N THR A 159 4.16 0.40 -18.21
CA THR A 159 5.36 0.67 -19.01
C THR A 159 6.58 0.96 -18.14
N GLY A 160 6.41 1.70 -17.05
CA GLY A 160 7.45 1.96 -16.04
C GLY A 160 7.97 0.68 -15.41
N MET A 161 7.08 -0.24 -15.02
CA MET A 161 7.48 -1.54 -14.46
C MET A 161 8.16 -2.45 -15.47
N ALA A 162 7.68 -2.48 -16.72
CA ALA A 162 8.30 -3.26 -17.77
C ALA A 162 9.76 -2.81 -18.02
N ARG A 163 9.98 -1.49 -18.11
CA ARG A 163 11.32 -0.89 -18.18
C ARG A 163 12.14 -1.23 -16.94
N ALA A 164 11.58 -1.02 -15.74
CA ALA A 164 12.27 -1.31 -14.49
C ALA A 164 12.77 -2.77 -14.42
N THR A 165 11.92 -3.71 -14.81
CA THR A 165 12.25 -5.14 -14.86
C THR A 165 13.43 -5.42 -15.79
N ALA A 166 13.46 -4.81 -16.99
CA ALA A 166 14.55 -4.99 -17.95
C ALA A 166 15.87 -4.41 -17.42
N GLU A 167 15.83 -3.20 -16.87
CA GLU A 167 16.98 -2.51 -16.30
C GLU A 167 17.57 -3.27 -15.11
N TYR A 168 16.74 -3.73 -14.16
CA TYR A 168 17.21 -4.53 -13.03
C TYR A 168 17.81 -5.88 -13.45
N ARG A 169 17.26 -6.52 -14.49
CA ARG A 169 17.84 -7.75 -15.03
C ARG A 169 19.21 -7.49 -15.64
N GLN A 170 19.37 -6.39 -16.36
CA GLN A 170 20.66 -6.02 -16.92
C GLN A 170 21.69 -5.71 -15.83
N ALA A 171 21.27 -5.02 -14.76
CA ALA A 171 22.11 -4.82 -13.58
C ALA A 171 22.58 -6.15 -12.96
N ALA A 172 21.66 -7.09 -12.75
CA ALA A 172 21.99 -8.42 -12.19
C ALA A 172 22.84 -9.29 -13.14
N ALA A 173 22.77 -9.07 -14.46
CA ALA A 173 23.61 -9.75 -15.44
C ALA A 173 25.05 -9.21 -15.45
N LEU A 174 25.21 -7.90 -15.28
CA LEU A 174 26.50 -7.23 -15.21
C LEU A 174 27.22 -7.47 -13.88
N ASP A 175 26.48 -7.68 -12.79
CA ASP A 175 27.02 -8.09 -11.50
C ASP A 175 26.14 -9.17 -10.86
N SER A 176 26.58 -10.42 -10.96
CA SER A 176 25.88 -11.57 -10.37
C SER A 176 25.77 -11.52 -8.84
N GLY A 177 26.62 -10.72 -8.18
CA GLY A 177 26.56 -10.47 -6.73
C GLY A 177 25.56 -9.38 -6.33
N PHE A 178 24.97 -8.67 -7.28
CA PHE A 178 24.02 -7.59 -7.03
C PHE A 178 22.61 -8.13 -6.74
N VAL A 179 22.46 -8.83 -5.60
CA VAL A 179 21.22 -9.51 -5.24
C VAL A 179 20.02 -8.57 -5.14
N SER A 180 20.21 -7.33 -4.70
CA SER A 180 19.12 -6.34 -4.63
C SER A 180 18.53 -5.99 -5.99
N ALA A 181 19.32 -6.03 -7.08
CA ALA A 181 18.77 -5.85 -8.43
C ALA A 181 17.82 -7.00 -8.78
N LEU A 182 18.19 -8.24 -8.46
CA LEU A 182 17.33 -9.39 -8.69
C LEU A 182 16.08 -9.37 -7.79
N ALA A 183 16.20 -8.96 -6.54
CA ALA A 183 15.06 -8.76 -5.64
C ALA A 183 14.06 -7.74 -6.22
N ARG A 184 14.56 -6.64 -6.80
CA ARG A 184 13.75 -5.61 -7.45
C ARG A 184 13.05 -6.08 -8.73
N VAL A 185 13.59 -7.09 -9.43
CA VAL A 185 12.86 -7.80 -10.50
C VAL A 185 11.61 -8.47 -9.93
N GLY A 186 11.74 -9.21 -8.82
CA GLY A 186 10.61 -9.83 -8.13
C GLY A 186 9.56 -8.81 -7.70
N LEU A 187 9.99 -7.69 -7.10
CA LEU A 187 9.10 -6.62 -6.67
C LEU A 187 8.36 -5.94 -7.85
N ALA A 188 9.03 -5.75 -8.99
CA ALA A 188 8.38 -5.18 -10.18
C ALA A 188 7.26 -6.08 -10.71
N TYR A 189 7.47 -7.41 -10.72
CA TYR A 189 6.42 -8.37 -11.08
C TYR A 189 5.27 -8.38 -10.05
N ALA A 190 5.60 -8.36 -8.76
CA ALA A 190 4.63 -8.30 -7.68
C ALA A 190 3.68 -7.09 -7.82
N LEU A 191 4.24 -5.89 -8.08
CA LEU A 191 3.46 -4.67 -8.25
C LEU A 191 2.57 -4.68 -9.50
N ARG A 192 3.06 -5.27 -10.61
CA ARG A 192 2.24 -5.45 -11.82
C ARG A 192 1.02 -6.34 -11.58
N LEU A 193 1.21 -7.43 -10.83
CA LEU A 193 0.11 -8.32 -10.42
C LEU A 193 -0.86 -7.61 -9.48
N ASP A 194 -0.34 -6.97 -8.44
CA ASP A 194 -1.18 -6.30 -7.45
C ASP A 194 -2.02 -5.21 -8.09
N TRP A 195 -1.44 -4.33 -8.89
CA TRP A 195 -2.17 -3.21 -9.51
C TRP A 195 -2.96 -3.58 -10.77
N ASP A 196 -2.88 -4.84 -11.20
CA ASP A 196 -3.55 -5.35 -12.40
C ASP A 196 -3.20 -4.54 -13.67
N TRP A 197 -1.94 -4.12 -13.79
CA TRP A 197 -1.44 -3.29 -14.91
C TRP A 197 -1.39 -4.01 -16.27
N ASP A 198 -1.71 -5.30 -16.30
CA ASP A 198 -1.75 -6.15 -17.49
C ASP A 198 -3.14 -6.78 -17.73
N ALA A 199 -4.20 -6.25 -17.09
CA ALA A 199 -5.58 -6.76 -17.13
C ALA A 199 -6.15 -7.00 -18.54
N THR A 200 -5.58 -6.34 -19.54
CA THR A 200 -5.99 -6.37 -20.95
C THR A 200 -5.36 -7.51 -21.74
N GLY A 201 -4.54 -8.35 -21.09
CA GLY A 201 -3.89 -9.51 -21.70
C GLY A 201 -2.50 -9.24 -22.27
N ALA A 202 -1.84 -8.15 -21.87
CA ALA A 202 -0.46 -7.86 -22.29
C ALA A 202 0.54 -8.94 -21.82
N SER A 203 0.23 -9.64 -20.73
CA SER A 203 0.96 -10.83 -20.27
C SER A 203 0.04 -11.72 -19.43
N PRO A 204 0.08 -13.07 -19.55
CA PRO A 204 -0.68 -13.95 -18.66
C PRO A 204 -0.23 -13.79 -17.20
N ALA A 205 -1.18 -13.67 -16.27
CA ALA A 205 -0.88 -13.46 -14.84
C ALA A 205 0.03 -14.54 -14.24
N ASP A 206 -0.20 -15.81 -14.60
CA ASP A 206 0.64 -16.94 -14.14
C ASP A 206 2.11 -16.78 -14.58
N SER A 207 2.33 -16.25 -15.79
CA SER A 207 3.68 -15.95 -16.30
C SER A 207 4.37 -14.85 -15.48
N LEU A 208 3.63 -13.84 -15.02
CA LEU A 208 4.17 -12.79 -14.15
C LEU A 208 4.48 -13.33 -12.75
N LEU A 209 3.58 -14.15 -12.20
CA LEU A 209 3.75 -14.77 -10.88
C LEU A 209 4.96 -15.69 -10.85
N ASP A 210 5.07 -16.61 -11.80
CA ASP A 210 6.17 -17.57 -11.85
C ASP A 210 7.52 -16.86 -12.06
N ARG A 211 7.57 -15.82 -12.91
CA ARG A 211 8.79 -15.00 -13.10
C ARG A 211 9.14 -14.19 -11.86
N GLY A 212 8.15 -13.63 -11.17
CA GLY A 212 8.33 -12.91 -9.92
C GLY A 212 8.87 -13.81 -8.82
N MET A 213 8.24 -14.97 -8.62
CA MET A 213 8.64 -15.97 -7.63
C MET A 213 10.05 -16.47 -7.90
N ALA A 214 10.37 -16.83 -9.15
CA ALA A 214 11.71 -17.26 -9.52
C ALA A 214 12.78 -16.21 -9.20
N ALA A 215 12.51 -14.92 -9.46
CA ALA A 215 13.44 -13.84 -9.13
C ALA A 215 13.60 -13.65 -7.61
N ALA A 216 12.50 -13.64 -6.85
CA ALA A 216 12.53 -13.48 -5.41
C ALA A 216 13.23 -14.67 -4.72
N ASP A 217 12.94 -15.90 -5.13
CA ASP A 217 13.54 -17.12 -4.57
C ASP A 217 15.02 -17.22 -4.92
N GLU A 218 15.42 -16.88 -6.14
CA GLU A 218 16.82 -16.82 -6.53
C GLU A 218 17.59 -15.74 -5.74
N ALA A 219 16.98 -14.57 -5.51
CA ALA A 219 17.57 -13.54 -4.67
C ALA A 219 17.77 -14.05 -3.24
N LEU A 220 16.75 -14.68 -2.64
CA LEU A 220 16.84 -15.26 -1.29
C LEU A 220 17.82 -16.42 -1.19
N ARG A 221 18.00 -17.20 -2.26
CA ARG A 221 19.00 -18.28 -2.31
C ARG A 221 20.42 -17.72 -2.30
N ARG A 222 20.65 -16.56 -2.91
CA ARG A 222 21.95 -15.87 -2.92
C ARG A 222 22.21 -15.09 -1.63
N ASP A 223 21.18 -14.42 -1.11
CA ASP A 223 21.22 -13.66 0.13
C ASP A 223 19.89 -13.80 0.91
N PRO A 224 19.83 -14.73 1.88
CA PRO A 224 18.65 -14.91 2.73
C PRO A 224 18.34 -13.71 3.66
N SER A 225 19.26 -12.74 3.76
CA SER A 225 19.11 -11.52 4.55
C SER A 225 18.64 -10.31 3.74
N ASN A 226 18.35 -10.48 2.45
CA ASN A 226 17.88 -9.39 1.60
C ASN A 226 16.42 -9.02 1.90
N SER A 227 16.18 -7.85 2.49
CA SER A 227 14.83 -7.38 2.86
C SER A 227 13.90 -7.21 1.65
N ASP A 228 14.38 -6.63 0.54
CA ASP A 228 13.59 -6.42 -0.68
C ASP A 228 13.12 -7.74 -1.30
N ALA A 229 13.93 -8.80 -1.19
CA ALA A 229 13.56 -10.12 -1.69
C ALA A 229 12.44 -10.75 -0.83
N TRP A 230 12.49 -10.59 0.49
CA TRP A 230 11.40 -10.99 1.38
C TRP A 230 10.12 -10.18 1.16
N LEU A 231 10.24 -8.87 0.90
CA LEU A 231 9.12 -7.99 0.53
C LEU A 231 8.46 -8.48 -0.77
N ALA A 232 9.26 -8.69 -1.83
CA ALA A 232 8.75 -9.20 -3.10
C ALA A 232 8.05 -10.56 -2.94
N ARG A 233 8.67 -11.46 -2.17
CA ARG A 233 8.09 -12.79 -1.88
C ARG A 233 6.77 -12.70 -1.14
N GLY A 234 6.64 -11.82 -0.15
CA GLY A 234 5.39 -11.62 0.60
C GLY A 234 4.21 -11.30 -0.32
N TYR A 235 4.38 -10.32 -1.20
CA TYR A 235 3.37 -10.00 -2.22
C TYR A 235 3.04 -11.19 -3.10
N LEU A 236 4.05 -11.86 -3.65
CA LEU A 236 3.83 -12.93 -4.62
C LEU A 236 3.13 -14.15 -3.99
N LEU A 237 3.35 -14.39 -2.70
CA LEU A 237 2.65 -15.44 -1.96
C LEU A 237 1.13 -15.20 -1.86
N GLU A 238 0.67 -13.94 -1.87
CA GLU A 238 -0.77 -13.62 -1.91
C GLU A 238 -1.44 -14.17 -3.18
N PHE A 239 -0.70 -14.20 -4.30
CA PHE A 239 -1.16 -14.72 -5.59
C PHE A 239 -0.86 -16.21 -5.77
N ARG A 240 0.24 -16.72 -5.18
CA ARG A 240 0.60 -18.14 -5.20
C ARG A 240 -0.34 -18.99 -4.36
N HIS A 241 -0.75 -18.45 -3.21
CA HIS A 241 -1.60 -19.13 -2.23
C HIS A 241 -2.86 -18.33 -1.92
N PRO A 242 -3.70 -17.97 -2.90
CA PRO A 242 -4.75 -16.97 -2.71
C PRO A 242 -5.81 -17.37 -1.68
N ARG A 243 -6.00 -18.68 -1.44
CA ARG A 243 -6.95 -19.20 -0.45
C ARG A 243 -6.41 -19.23 0.98
N THR A 244 -5.11 -19.41 1.16
CA THR A 244 -4.50 -19.64 2.48
C THR A 244 -3.59 -18.51 2.92
N TRP A 245 -3.08 -17.72 1.97
CA TRP A 245 -2.07 -16.69 2.20
C TRP A 245 -0.90 -17.22 3.05
N ASP A 246 -0.57 -18.49 2.85
CA ASP A 246 0.49 -19.17 3.59
C ASP A 246 1.83 -18.45 3.37
N GLY A 247 2.48 -18.09 4.48
CA GLY A 247 3.77 -17.43 4.47
C GLY A 247 3.76 -15.93 4.15
N VAL A 248 2.60 -15.32 3.82
CA VAL A 248 2.50 -13.88 3.49
C VAL A 248 2.96 -13.01 4.67
N MET A 249 2.32 -13.15 5.85
CA MET A 249 2.72 -12.38 7.04
C MET A 249 4.15 -12.69 7.47
N ALA A 250 4.60 -13.95 7.34
CA ALA A 250 5.94 -14.35 7.73
C ALA A 250 7.01 -13.67 6.86
N ALA A 251 6.77 -13.58 5.55
CA ALA A 251 7.66 -12.91 4.61
C ALA A 251 7.71 -11.39 4.88
N PHE A 252 6.57 -10.72 5.07
CA PHE A 252 6.56 -9.29 5.41
C PHE A 252 7.20 -9.02 6.78
N ALA A 253 6.92 -9.83 7.79
CA ALA A 253 7.55 -9.75 9.11
C ALA A 253 9.08 -9.90 9.01
N ARG A 254 9.56 -10.80 8.14
CA ARG A 254 10.99 -10.97 7.89
C ARG A 254 11.59 -9.75 7.18
N ALA A 255 10.90 -9.18 6.19
CA ALA A 255 11.34 -7.97 5.49
C ALA A 255 11.51 -6.79 6.45
N VAL A 256 10.52 -6.51 7.31
CA VAL A 256 10.59 -5.40 8.28
C VAL A 256 11.58 -5.66 9.42
N ALA A 257 11.86 -6.92 9.76
CA ALA A 257 12.90 -7.25 10.73
C ALA A 257 14.31 -7.02 10.17
N LEU A 258 14.51 -7.30 8.88
CA LEU A 258 15.79 -7.10 8.17
C LEU A 258 16.03 -5.62 7.84
N ASP A 259 14.97 -4.90 7.46
CA ASP A 259 15.01 -3.44 7.25
C ASP A 259 13.83 -2.75 7.96
N PRO A 260 14.01 -2.35 9.23
CA PRO A 260 12.99 -1.63 9.99
C PRO A 260 12.66 -0.22 9.47
N GLN A 261 13.42 0.28 8.48
CA GLN A 261 13.23 1.59 7.83
C GLN A 261 12.55 1.45 6.46
N ASN A 262 12.15 0.25 6.04
CA ASN A 262 11.43 0.07 4.80
C ASN A 262 9.92 0.37 4.97
N ALA A 263 9.52 1.60 4.65
CA ALA A 263 8.11 2.02 4.73
C ALA A 263 7.18 1.23 3.80
N GLU A 264 7.65 0.70 2.67
CA GLU A 264 6.85 -0.16 1.80
C GLU A 264 6.56 -1.49 2.48
N ALA A 265 7.57 -2.13 3.08
CA ALA A 265 7.37 -3.40 3.79
C ALA A 265 6.37 -3.28 4.96
N TRP A 266 6.47 -2.21 5.74
CA TRP A 266 5.46 -1.91 6.77
C TRP A 266 4.07 -1.63 6.18
N HIS A 267 3.99 -0.93 5.05
CA HIS A 267 2.72 -0.69 4.38
C HIS A 267 2.04 -1.99 3.94
N GLN A 268 2.80 -2.90 3.32
CA GLN A 268 2.29 -4.17 2.81
C GLN A 268 1.95 -5.16 3.92
N MET A 269 2.74 -5.19 5.00
CA MET A 269 2.35 -5.92 6.21
C MET A 269 1.00 -5.43 6.73
N GLY A 270 0.78 -4.11 6.67
CA GLY A 270 -0.48 -3.52 7.05
C GLY A 270 -1.63 -3.98 6.16
N ASP A 271 -1.49 -3.84 4.84
CA ASP A 271 -2.50 -4.25 3.85
C ASP A 271 -2.85 -5.74 4.00
N ALA A 272 -1.85 -6.63 4.12
CA ALA A 272 -2.06 -8.05 4.31
C ALA A 272 -2.78 -8.37 5.64
N ALA A 273 -2.41 -7.70 6.73
CA ALA A 273 -3.10 -7.82 8.00
C ALA A 273 -4.57 -7.37 7.88
N THR A 274 -4.85 -6.29 7.13
CA THR A 274 -6.23 -5.88 6.83
C THR A 274 -6.99 -6.87 6.00
N ASP A 275 -6.37 -7.73 5.20
CA ASP A 275 -7.12 -8.70 4.42
C ASP A 275 -7.37 -10.00 5.20
N MET A 276 -6.42 -10.39 6.05
CA MET A 276 -6.60 -11.47 7.02
C MET A 276 -7.54 -11.10 8.17
N GLY A 277 -7.73 -9.80 8.39
CA GLY A 277 -8.64 -9.19 9.35
C GLY A 277 -8.06 -8.80 10.70
N ASP A 278 -6.74 -8.79 10.79
CA ASP A 278 -6.00 -8.29 11.94
C ASP A 278 -5.79 -6.77 11.80
N ASP A 279 -6.87 -6.03 12.04
CA ASP A 279 -6.86 -4.57 11.90
C ASP A 279 -5.91 -3.89 12.92
N SER A 280 -5.63 -4.54 14.05
CA SER A 280 -4.70 -4.03 15.07
C SER A 280 -3.26 -4.04 14.54
N THR A 281 -2.82 -5.17 13.98
CA THR A 281 -1.53 -5.25 13.30
C THR A 281 -1.49 -4.29 12.11
N ALA A 282 -2.58 -4.16 11.37
CA ALA A 282 -2.63 -3.24 10.23
C ALA A 282 -2.38 -1.78 10.62
N ILE A 283 -3.10 -1.28 11.63
CA ILE A 283 -2.95 0.09 12.13
C ILE A 283 -1.52 0.31 12.66
N THR A 284 -0.98 -0.67 13.39
CA THR A 284 0.39 -0.59 13.92
C THR A 284 1.42 -0.50 12.79
N ALA A 285 1.30 -1.35 11.78
CA ALA A 285 2.20 -1.39 10.64
C ALA A 285 2.13 -0.10 9.81
N TRP A 286 0.93 0.42 9.52
CA TRP A 286 0.79 1.69 8.80
C TRP A 286 1.25 2.90 9.60
N ARG A 287 1.02 2.94 10.92
CA ARG A 287 1.61 3.99 11.78
C ARG A 287 3.13 3.94 11.74
N ARG A 288 3.73 2.75 11.70
CA ARG A 288 5.17 2.60 11.54
C ARG A 288 5.65 3.07 10.16
N ALA A 289 4.95 2.71 9.09
CA ALA A 289 5.23 3.21 7.75
C ALA A 289 5.13 4.75 7.69
N LEU A 290 4.13 5.36 8.32
CA LEU A 290 3.97 6.83 8.40
C LEU A 290 4.96 7.50 9.35
N ALA A 291 5.51 6.80 10.33
CA ALA A 291 6.59 7.32 11.16
C ALA A 291 7.91 7.44 10.36
N ILE A 292 8.12 6.53 9.40
CA ILE A 292 9.27 6.52 8.48
C ILE A 292 9.05 7.52 7.33
N ASP A 293 7.86 7.47 6.71
CA ASP A 293 7.44 8.33 5.61
C ASP A 293 6.07 8.97 5.91
N PRO A 294 6.05 10.11 6.62
CA PRO A 294 4.79 10.77 7.00
C PRO A 294 3.95 11.26 5.82
N GLY A 295 4.59 11.47 4.66
CA GLY A 295 3.94 11.99 3.46
C GLY A 295 3.46 10.90 2.52
N ARG A 296 3.57 9.62 2.89
CA ARG A 296 3.33 8.48 1.99
C ARG A 296 1.86 8.40 1.57
N PRO A 297 1.49 8.80 0.33
CA PRO A 297 0.09 8.98 -0.04
C PRO A 297 -0.70 7.66 -0.01
N ILE A 298 -0.09 6.56 -0.45
CA ILE A 298 -0.72 5.24 -0.48
C ILE A 298 -1.09 4.74 0.93
N THR A 299 -0.21 4.97 1.91
CA THR A 299 -0.42 4.58 3.31
C THR A 299 -1.40 5.51 4.01
N LEU A 300 -1.35 6.82 3.76
CA LEU A 300 -2.36 7.77 4.24
C LEU A 300 -3.76 7.38 3.73
N ARG A 301 -3.88 7.03 2.44
CA ARG A 301 -5.14 6.54 1.84
C ARG A 301 -5.59 5.23 2.47
N ALA A 302 -4.71 4.25 2.64
CA ALA A 302 -5.05 2.96 3.24
C ALA A 302 -5.52 3.14 4.70
N TYR A 303 -4.81 3.95 5.49
CA TYR A 303 -5.18 4.25 6.86
C TYR A 303 -6.48 5.05 6.97
N ALA A 304 -6.79 5.92 5.99
CA ALA A 304 -8.07 6.63 5.94
C ALA A 304 -9.29 5.71 5.90
N GLN A 305 -9.16 4.49 5.34
CA GLN A 305 -10.25 3.51 5.31
C GLN A 305 -10.51 2.85 6.67
N MET A 306 -9.62 3.01 7.66
CA MET A 306 -9.73 2.38 8.99
C MET A 306 -10.18 3.32 10.09
N VAL A 307 -10.37 4.60 9.77
CA VAL A 307 -10.72 5.63 10.74
C VAL A 307 -12.09 6.21 10.42
N VAL A 308 -12.65 6.95 11.37
CA VAL A 308 -13.95 7.62 11.19
C VAL A 308 -13.88 8.67 10.06
N PRO A 309 -14.98 8.97 9.35
CA PRO A 309 -14.95 9.83 8.15
C PRO A 309 -14.28 11.20 8.34
N ALA A 310 -14.41 11.81 9.52
CA ALA A 310 -13.77 13.11 9.81
C ALA A 310 -12.23 13.02 9.82
N GLU A 311 -11.68 11.98 10.44
CA GLU A 311 -10.24 11.69 10.45
C GLU A 311 -9.77 11.22 9.07
N ALA A 312 -10.57 10.39 8.39
CA ALA A 312 -10.30 9.91 7.03
C ALA A 312 -10.09 11.07 6.05
N ARG A 313 -10.96 12.09 6.10
CA ARG A 313 -10.84 13.29 5.25
C ARG A 313 -9.51 14.01 5.49
N SER A 314 -9.08 14.18 6.73
CA SER A 314 -7.80 14.84 7.06
C SER A 314 -6.59 14.07 6.51
N LEU A 315 -6.63 12.74 6.57
CA LEU A 315 -5.56 11.89 6.01
C LEU A 315 -5.52 11.98 4.49
N LEU A 316 -6.68 12.01 3.83
CA LEU A 316 -6.79 12.12 2.37
C LEU A 316 -6.42 13.52 1.88
N ASP A 317 -6.78 14.57 2.62
CA ASP A 317 -6.32 15.94 2.37
C ASP A 317 -4.77 16.02 2.46
N SER A 318 -4.17 15.34 3.43
CA SER A 318 -2.71 15.25 3.57
C SER A 318 -2.07 14.49 2.40
N ALA A 319 -2.68 13.38 1.97
CA ALA A 319 -2.20 12.62 0.81
C ALA A 319 -2.22 13.46 -0.47
N LEU A 320 -3.31 14.21 -0.70
CA LEU A 320 -3.48 15.06 -1.88
C LEU A 320 -2.66 16.36 -1.81
N ALA A 321 -2.31 16.83 -0.61
CA ALA A 321 -1.38 17.94 -0.43
C ALA A 321 0.07 17.55 -0.81
N VAL A 322 0.41 16.27 -0.70
CA VAL A 322 1.72 15.72 -1.11
C VAL A 322 1.72 15.32 -2.58
N ASP A 323 0.69 14.59 -3.00
CA ASP A 323 0.47 14.15 -4.36
C ASP A 323 -0.90 14.62 -4.86
N PRO A 324 -0.99 15.84 -5.41
CA PRO A 324 -2.21 16.31 -6.04
C PRO A 324 -2.58 15.47 -7.26
N GLY A 325 -1.73 14.61 -7.82
CA GLY A 325 -2.08 13.71 -8.92
C GLY A 325 -2.66 12.38 -8.47
N PHE A 326 -2.72 12.08 -7.16
CA PHE A 326 -3.04 10.75 -6.68
C PHE A 326 -4.53 10.40 -6.79
N GLN A 327 -4.89 9.78 -7.92
CA GLN A 327 -6.30 9.55 -8.27
C GLN A 327 -7.07 8.66 -7.29
N LEU A 328 -6.41 7.65 -6.70
CA LEU A 328 -7.08 6.81 -5.70
C LEU A 328 -7.41 7.57 -4.41
N ALA A 329 -6.57 8.52 -3.99
CA ALA A 329 -6.89 9.35 -2.83
C ALA A 329 -8.05 10.31 -3.12
N ARG A 330 -8.17 10.82 -4.36
CA ARG A 330 -9.35 11.60 -4.75
C ARG A 330 -10.63 10.79 -4.72
N LEU A 331 -10.62 9.57 -5.28
CA LEU A 331 -11.77 8.66 -5.23
C LEU A 331 -12.18 8.38 -3.77
N SER A 332 -11.22 7.97 -2.93
CA SER A 332 -11.50 7.72 -1.51
C SER A 332 -12.02 8.96 -0.77
N ARG A 333 -11.58 10.17 -1.15
CA ARG A 333 -12.09 11.43 -0.57
C ARG A 333 -13.50 11.76 -1.05
N ALA A 334 -13.80 11.50 -2.32
CA ALA A 334 -15.15 11.62 -2.85
C ALA A 334 -16.12 10.68 -2.11
N ASP A 335 -15.75 9.40 -1.94
CA ASP A 335 -16.57 8.43 -1.20
C ASP A 335 -16.76 8.85 0.27
N THR A 336 -15.70 9.35 0.91
CA THR A 336 -15.76 9.87 2.29
C THR A 336 -16.70 11.08 2.40
N ARG A 337 -16.67 12.00 1.41
CA ARG A 337 -17.56 13.16 1.35
C ARG A 337 -19.01 12.76 1.11
N LEU A 338 -19.27 11.78 0.24
CA LEU A 338 -20.60 11.23 0.04
C LEU A 338 -21.17 10.65 1.34
N ALA A 339 -20.37 9.87 2.08
CA ALA A 339 -20.77 9.34 3.38
C ALA A 339 -21.05 10.43 4.43
N GLN A 340 -20.50 11.64 4.24
CA GLN A 340 -20.75 12.83 5.07
C GLN A 340 -21.89 13.72 4.52
N GLY A 341 -22.48 13.38 3.38
CA GLY A 341 -23.50 14.19 2.69
C GLY A 341 -22.95 15.36 1.86
N ASP A 342 -21.62 15.54 1.78
CA ASP A 342 -20.96 16.57 0.96
C ASP A 342 -20.92 16.17 -0.53
N THR A 343 -22.09 16.27 -1.16
CA THR A 343 -22.32 15.85 -2.55
C THR A 343 -21.58 16.76 -3.55
N SER A 344 -21.46 18.07 -3.26
CA SER A 344 -20.77 19.02 -4.13
C SER A 344 -19.25 18.81 -4.09
N GLY A 345 -18.67 18.62 -2.90
CA GLY A 345 -17.26 18.30 -2.76
C GLY A 345 -16.91 16.95 -3.36
N ALA A 346 -17.78 15.94 -3.23
CA ALA A 346 -17.59 14.65 -3.90
C ALA A 346 -17.56 14.80 -5.43
N ARG A 347 -18.52 15.54 -6.01
CA ARG A 347 -18.56 15.81 -7.46
C ARG A 347 -17.29 16.49 -7.96
N HIS A 348 -16.79 17.49 -7.22
CA HIS A 348 -15.55 18.19 -7.56
C HIS A 348 -14.35 17.22 -7.57
N ASP A 349 -14.24 16.34 -6.57
CA ASP A 349 -13.16 15.36 -6.52
C ASP A 349 -13.21 14.35 -7.65
N LEU A 350 -14.40 13.86 -8.01
CA LEU A 350 -14.58 12.94 -9.14
C LEU A 350 -14.19 13.61 -10.46
N GLN A 351 -14.65 14.84 -10.70
CA GLN A 351 -14.25 15.63 -11.87
C GLN A 351 -12.73 15.84 -11.94
N ALA A 352 -12.10 16.21 -10.82
CA ALA A 352 -10.64 16.38 -10.73
C ALA A 352 -9.86 15.06 -10.81
N SER A 353 -10.53 13.92 -10.58
CA SER A 353 -9.91 12.60 -10.68
C SER A 353 -9.82 12.09 -12.11
N ARG A 354 -10.63 12.64 -13.03
CA ARG A 354 -10.57 12.31 -14.45
C ARG A 354 -9.21 12.67 -15.01
N CYS A 355 -8.48 11.67 -15.48
CA CYS A 355 -7.22 11.86 -16.18
C CYS A 355 -7.21 10.98 -17.43
N GLU A 356 -7.51 11.58 -18.58
CA GLU A 356 -7.54 10.89 -19.87
C GLU A 356 -6.17 10.29 -20.25
N ALA A 357 -5.07 10.98 -19.90
CA ALA A 357 -3.71 10.48 -20.13
C ALA A 357 -3.29 9.39 -19.13
N CYS A 358 -3.71 9.48 -17.87
CA CYS A 358 -3.42 8.47 -16.84
C CYS A 358 -4.31 7.22 -16.98
N ALA A 359 -5.46 7.37 -17.66
CA ALA A 359 -6.39 6.29 -17.89
C ALA A 359 -5.66 5.12 -18.56
N ALA A 360 -4.74 5.32 -19.52
CA ALA A 360 -4.02 4.21 -20.14
C ALA A 360 -3.27 3.30 -19.15
N ASP A 361 -2.68 3.86 -18.09
CA ASP A 361 -1.86 3.12 -17.12
C ASP A 361 -2.65 2.56 -15.93
N MET A 362 -3.82 3.13 -15.61
CA MET A 362 -4.69 2.68 -14.50
C MET A 362 -6.01 2.06 -14.96
N TRP A 363 -6.29 2.05 -16.26
CA TRP A 363 -7.42 1.35 -16.87
C TRP A 363 -7.09 -0.14 -16.98
N PRO A 364 -8.04 -1.05 -16.69
CA PRO A 364 -9.46 -0.81 -16.42
C PRO A 364 -9.82 -0.53 -14.95
N SER A 365 -8.91 -0.77 -14.00
CA SER A 365 -9.24 -0.75 -12.56
C SER A 365 -9.78 0.59 -12.06
N TRP A 366 -9.09 1.70 -12.35
CA TRP A 366 -9.51 3.02 -11.90
C TRP A 366 -10.87 3.44 -12.47
N THR A 367 -11.11 3.22 -13.76
CA THR A 367 -12.39 3.57 -14.41
C THR A 367 -13.55 2.80 -13.82
N ALA A 368 -13.35 1.53 -13.44
CA ALA A 368 -14.38 0.76 -12.77
C ALA A 368 -14.75 1.36 -11.39
N TRP A 369 -13.76 1.76 -10.59
CA TRP A 369 -14.00 2.44 -9.31
C TRP A 369 -14.62 3.83 -9.49
N HIS A 370 -14.18 4.60 -10.48
CA HIS A 370 -14.76 5.91 -10.78
C HIS A 370 -16.23 5.79 -11.22
N ALA A 371 -16.57 4.79 -12.05
CA ALA A 371 -17.95 4.49 -12.42
C ALA A 371 -18.82 4.15 -11.19
N LEU A 372 -18.30 3.35 -10.25
CA LEU A 372 -18.98 3.07 -8.98
C LEU A 372 -19.25 4.36 -8.19
N SER A 373 -18.24 5.21 -7.98
CA SER A 373 -18.40 6.46 -7.23
C SER A 373 -19.34 7.46 -7.93
N LEU A 374 -19.35 7.51 -9.27
CA LEU A 374 -20.34 8.29 -10.03
C LEU A 374 -21.76 7.78 -9.80
N GLY A 375 -21.95 6.45 -9.75
CA GLY A 375 -23.23 5.82 -9.42
C GLY A 375 -23.70 6.22 -8.03
N SER A 376 -22.82 6.13 -7.04
CA SER A 376 -23.08 6.57 -5.65
C SER A 376 -23.41 8.08 -5.54
N LEU A 377 -22.85 8.92 -6.43
CA LEU A 377 -23.18 10.34 -6.53
C LEU A 377 -24.58 10.60 -7.16
N GLY A 378 -25.16 9.60 -7.81
CA GLY A 378 -26.41 9.70 -8.57
C GLY A 378 -26.24 10.05 -10.06
N ASP A 379 -25.00 10.12 -10.57
CA ASP A 379 -24.73 10.32 -12.01
C ASP A 379 -24.74 8.97 -12.75
N THR A 380 -25.92 8.34 -12.76
CA THR A 380 -26.10 6.98 -13.29
C THR A 380 -25.82 6.87 -14.78
N ALA A 381 -25.99 7.96 -15.54
CA ALA A 381 -25.71 8.00 -16.97
C ALA A 381 -24.19 7.95 -17.24
N ALA A 382 -23.41 8.83 -16.58
CA ALA A 382 -21.96 8.81 -16.73
C ALA A 382 -21.35 7.50 -16.19
N ALA A 383 -21.85 7.02 -15.05
CA ALA A 383 -21.41 5.76 -14.46
C ALA A 383 -21.60 4.59 -15.43
N ARG A 384 -22.76 4.49 -16.08
CA ARG A 384 -23.05 3.44 -17.06
C ARG A 384 -22.14 3.50 -18.28
N VAL A 385 -21.90 4.71 -18.82
CA VAL A 385 -20.99 4.90 -19.95
C VAL A 385 -19.59 4.38 -19.62
N GLU A 386 -19.07 4.73 -18.45
CA GLU A 386 -17.74 4.30 -18.02
C GLU A 386 -17.68 2.79 -17.76
N ALA A 387 -18.65 2.23 -17.01
CA ALA A 387 -18.73 0.80 -16.73
C ALA A 387 -18.86 -0.06 -18.00
N ASP A 388 -19.73 0.34 -18.93
CA ASP A 388 -19.90 -0.36 -20.21
C ASP A 388 -18.64 -0.26 -21.07
N SER A 389 -17.92 0.87 -21.02
CA SER A 389 -16.65 1.03 -21.74
C SER A 389 -15.54 0.09 -21.25
N VAL A 390 -15.54 -0.20 -19.94
CA VAL A 390 -14.64 -1.19 -19.35
C VAL A 390 -15.08 -2.58 -19.80
N ARG A 391 -16.35 -2.92 -19.59
CA ARG A 391 -16.91 -4.24 -19.90
C ARG A 391 -16.72 -4.65 -21.36
N ALA A 392 -16.87 -3.72 -22.31
CA ALA A 392 -16.72 -3.97 -23.74
C ALA A 392 -15.31 -4.42 -24.15
N ARG A 393 -14.29 -4.10 -23.36
CA ARG A 393 -12.89 -4.40 -23.66
C ARG A 393 -12.29 -5.49 -22.76
N LEU A 394 -13.03 -5.93 -21.73
CA LEU A 394 -12.60 -7.07 -20.92
C LEU A 394 -12.63 -8.35 -21.75
N PRO A 395 -11.68 -9.28 -21.54
CA PRO A 395 -11.73 -10.59 -22.16
C PRO A 395 -13.08 -11.26 -21.92
N ARG A 396 -13.65 -11.91 -22.94
CA ARG A 396 -14.92 -12.65 -22.79
C ARG A 396 -14.77 -13.93 -21.95
N ALA A 397 -13.57 -14.50 -21.97
CA ALA A 397 -13.18 -15.68 -21.19
C ALA A 397 -11.99 -15.33 -20.29
N GLY A 398 -11.86 -16.04 -19.18
CA GLY A 398 -10.83 -15.79 -18.16
C GLY A 398 -11.34 -15.00 -16.96
N GLY A 399 -10.58 -15.09 -15.87
CA GLY A 399 -10.90 -14.44 -14.61
C GLY A 399 -10.64 -12.93 -14.62
N LEU A 400 -11.38 -12.20 -13.81
CA LEU A 400 -11.22 -10.76 -13.56
C LEU A 400 -10.48 -10.55 -12.24
N SER A 401 -9.57 -9.59 -12.19
CA SER A 401 -9.07 -9.12 -10.89
C SER A 401 -10.20 -8.52 -10.07
N TRP A 402 -10.12 -8.66 -8.75
CA TRP A 402 -11.04 -8.00 -7.81
C TRP A 402 -11.03 -6.47 -7.99
N ARG A 403 -9.92 -5.88 -8.47
CA ARG A 403 -9.82 -4.43 -8.72
C ARG A 403 -10.74 -3.94 -9.84
N VAL A 404 -11.22 -4.84 -10.69
CA VAL A 404 -12.08 -4.53 -11.84
C VAL A 404 -13.46 -5.13 -11.66
N GLY A 405 -13.54 -6.43 -11.37
CA GLY A 405 -14.81 -7.15 -11.26
C GLY A 405 -15.67 -6.64 -10.11
N LEU A 406 -15.07 -6.34 -8.97
CA LEU A 406 -15.80 -5.90 -7.78
C LEU A 406 -16.50 -4.54 -7.98
N PRO A 407 -15.81 -3.45 -8.36
CA PRO A 407 -16.48 -2.16 -8.54
C PRO A 407 -17.52 -2.19 -9.67
N LEU A 408 -17.31 -2.95 -10.75
CA LEU A 408 -18.34 -3.13 -11.79
C LEU A 408 -19.58 -3.85 -11.24
N ALA A 409 -19.40 -4.94 -10.50
CA ALA A 409 -20.51 -5.67 -9.90
C ALA A 409 -21.31 -4.77 -8.96
N LEU A 410 -20.63 -4.04 -8.07
CA LEU A 410 -21.26 -3.08 -7.16
C LEU A 410 -22.04 -2.00 -7.92
N HIS A 411 -21.49 -1.48 -9.03
CA HIS A 411 -22.20 -0.53 -9.87
C HIS A 411 -23.51 -1.11 -10.45
N TYR A 412 -23.49 -2.34 -10.96
CA TYR A 412 -24.72 -2.97 -11.47
C TYR A 412 -25.72 -3.32 -10.36
N LEU A 413 -25.25 -3.62 -9.14
CA LEU A 413 -26.13 -3.77 -7.97
C LEU A 413 -26.85 -2.46 -7.64
N GLN A 414 -26.17 -1.31 -7.69
CA GLN A 414 -26.79 0.02 -7.49
C GLN A 414 -27.87 0.32 -8.55
N LEU A 415 -27.73 -0.25 -9.75
CA LEU A 415 -28.72 -0.15 -10.83
C LEU A 415 -29.86 -1.18 -10.74
N GLY A 416 -29.81 -2.10 -9.78
CA GLY A 416 -30.76 -3.21 -9.65
C GLY A 416 -30.54 -4.38 -10.62
N ASP A 417 -29.47 -4.36 -11.42
CA ASP A 417 -29.12 -5.43 -12.36
C ASP A 417 -28.30 -6.53 -11.65
N THR A 418 -29.00 -7.30 -10.83
CA THR A 418 -28.42 -8.39 -10.04
C THR A 418 -27.86 -9.52 -10.90
N ALA A 419 -28.40 -9.74 -12.11
CA ALA A 419 -27.93 -10.76 -13.03
C ALA A 419 -26.52 -10.43 -13.55
N THR A 420 -26.33 -9.23 -14.11
CA THR A 420 -25.01 -8.78 -14.58
C THR A 420 -24.00 -8.71 -13.43
N ALA A 421 -24.43 -8.25 -12.25
CA ALA A 421 -23.56 -8.20 -11.07
C ALA A 421 -23.05 -9.59 -10.66
N LEU A 422 -23.93 -10.61 -10.60
CA LEU A 422 -23.54 -11.97 -10.27
C LEU A 422 -22.57 -12.56 -11.30
N ASP A 423 -22.82 -12.33 -12.60
CA ASP A 423 -21.92 -12.79 -13.68
C ASP A 423 -20.52 -12.18 -13.56
N LEU A 424 -20.41 -10.91 -13.16
CA LEU A 424 -19.13 -10.24 -12.92
C LEU A 424 -18.43 -10.78 -11.67
N LEU A 425 -19.17 -10.97 -10.57
CA LEU A 425 -18.64 -11.50 -9.31
C LEU A 425 -18.07 -12.90 -9.48
N GLU A 426 -18.78 -13.80 -10.16
CA GLU A 426 -18.32 -15.18 -10.38
C GLU A 426 -17.05 -15.28 -11.22
N ARG A 427 -16.80 -14.28 -12.07
CA ARG A 427 -15.58 -14.18 -12.86
C ARG A 427 -14.38 -13.71 -12.05
N ILE A 428 -14.55 -13.19 -10.83
CA ILE A 428 -13.42 -12.72 -10.03
C ILE A 428 -12.50 -13.90 -9.69
N SER A 429 -11.22 -13.74 -10.02
CA SER A 429 -10.16 -14.71 -9.79
C SER A 429 -8.85 -14.01 -9.42
N PRO A 430 -8.07 -14.55 -8.46
CA PRO A 430 -8.36 -15.77 -7.70
C PRO A 430 -9.45 -15.58 -6.64
N ARG A 431 -10.23 -16.64 -6.37
CA ARG A 431 -11.14 -16.72 -5.23
C ARG A 431 -10.34 -17.07 -3.98
N GLY A 432 -10.33 -16.20 -2.99
CA GLY A 432 -9.53 -16.39 -1.79
C GLY A 432 -9.63 -15.23 -0.80
N VAL A 433 -8.64 -15.13 0.08
CA VAL A 433 -8.63 -14.23 1.26
C VAL A 433 -8.98 -12.79 0.90
N LYS A 434 -8.43 -12.28 -0.20
CA LYS A 434 -8.71 -10.91 -0.68
C LYS A 434 -10.18 -10.70 -1.04
N LEU A 435 -10.76 -11.60 -1.84
CA LEU A 435 -12.17 -11.52 -2.23
C LEU A 435 -13.08 -11.70 -1.02
N TRP A 436 -12.78 -12.68 -0.16
CA TRP A 436 -13.50 -12.89 1.09
C TRP A 436 -13.49 -11.62 1.94
N SER A 437 -12.31 -11.04 2.20
CA SER A 437 -12.13 -9.81 2.98
C SER A 437 -12.99 -8.66 2.45
N LEU A 438 -13.09 -8.51 1.12
CA LEU A 438 -13.90 -7.47 0.50
C LEU A 438 -15.40 -7.73 0.63
N CYS A 439 -15.84 -8.98 0.49
CA CYS A 439 -17.25 -9.36 0.65
C CYS A 439 -17.72 -9.33 2.12
N THR A 440 -16.82 -9.51 3.09
CA THR A 440 -17.15 -9.54 4.52
C THR A 440 -16.77 -8.25 5.27
N GLY A 441 -15.98 -7.38 4.63
CA GLY A 441 -15.51 -6.11 5.17
C GLY A 441 -16.48 -4.94 4.98
N ASP A 442 -15.92 -3.75 4.72
CA ASP A 442 -16.67 -2.49 4.58
C ASP A 442 -17.77 -2.55 3.52
N LEU A 443 -17.55 -3.33 2.46
CA LEU A 443 -18.45 -3.41 1.31
C LEU A 443 -19.56 -4.46 1.52
N SER A 444 -19.60 -5.15 2.66
CA SER A 444 -20.56 -6.23 2.93
C SER A 444 -22.02 -5.82 2.77
N SER A 445 -22.37 -4.57 3.12
CA SER A 445 -23.74 -4.06 2.95
C SER A 445 -24.16 -3.88 1.50
N GLU A 446 -23.23 -3.60 0.61
CA GLU A 446 -23.52 -3.39 -0.80
C GLU A 446 -23.95 -4.69 -1.50
N PHE A 447 -23.63 -5.85 -0.92
CA PHE A 447 -24.02 -7.17 -1.46
C PHE A 447 -25.40 -7.64 -1.00
N TYR A 448 -26.12 -6.88 -0.17
CA TYR A 448 -27.46 -7.27 0.30
C TYR A 448 -28.44 -7.67 -0.82
N PRO A 449 -28.48 -7.01 -2.00
CA PRO A 449 -29.38 -7.42 -3.08
C PRO A 449 -29.13 -8.84 -3.61
N VAL A 450 -27.94 -9.41 -3.37
CA VAL A 450 -27.55 -10.75 -3.85
C VAL A 450 -27.19 -11.71 -2.71
N ALA A 451 -27.27 -11.29 -1.44
CA ALA A 451 -26.87 -12.10 -0.28
C ALA A 451 -27.66 -13.41 -0.12
N SER A 452 -28.90 -13.46 -0.63
CA SER A 452 -29.74 -14.67 -0.64
C SER A 452 -29.46 -15.60 -1.82
N SER A 453 -28.71 -15.13 -2.83
CA SER A 453 -28.40 -15.91 -4.03
C SER A 453 -27.46 -17.06 -3.70
N ARG A 454 -27.83 -18.27 -4.14
CA ARG A 454 -26.98 -19.46 -4.04
C ARG A 454 -25.62 -19.24 -4.72
N ARG A 455 -25.63 -18.63 -5.91
CA ARG A 455 -24.44 -18.28 -6.70
C ARG A 455 -23.45 -17.44 -5.89
N PHE A 456 -23.94 -16.40 -5.25
CA PHE A 456 -23.13 -15.50 -4.43
C PHE A 456 -22.56 -16.21 -3.19
N ARG A 457 -23.40 -16.99 -2.49
CA ARG A 457 -22.98 -17.75 -1.31
C ARG A 457 -21.91 -18.79 -1.63
N GLU A 458 -22.06 -19.51 -2.75
CA GLU A 458 -21.05 -20.47 -3.23
C GLU A 458 -19.73 -19.77 -3.54
N MET A 459 -19.75 -18.64 -4.24
CA MET A 459 -18.54 -17.85 -4.52
C MET A 459 -17.83 -17.38 -3.24
N VAL A 460 -18.58 -16.85 -2.28
CA VAL A 460 -18.00 -16.40 -1.00
C VAL A 460 -17.46 -17.58 -0.19
N SER A 461 -18.18 -18.70 -0.20
CA SER A 461 -17.72 -19.95 0.42
C SER A 461 -16.40 -20.44 -0.21
N ASP A 462 -16.28 -20.42 -1.54
CA ASP A 462 -15.06 -20.79 -2.26
C ASP A 462 -13.86 -19.89 -1.92
N ALA A 463 -14.13 -18.62 -1.61
CA ALA A 463 -13.13 -17.64 -1.21
C ALA A 463 -12.81 -17.68 0.29
N THR A 464 -13.59 -18.39 1.10
CA THR A 464 -13.48 -18.38 2.56
C THR A 464 -12.16 -19.01 3.00
N PRO A 465 -11.35 -18.30 3.81
CA PRO A 465 -10.10 -18.82 4.32
C PRO A 465 -10.27 -20.11 5.14
N PRO A 466 -9.38 -21.11 4.99
CA PRO A 466 -9.54 -22.41 5.64
C PRO A 466 -9.29 -22.40 7.16
N TRP A 467 -8.68 -21.33 7.69
CA TRP A 467 -8.52 -21.18 9.14
C TRP A 467 -9.80 -20.70 9.83
N LEU A 468 -10.82 -20.28 9.08
CA LEU A 468 -12.12 -19.92 9.64
C LEU A 468 -12.98 -21.18 9.83
N PRO A 469 -13.89 -21.21 10.82
CA PRO A 469 -14.76 -22.35 11.03
C PRO A 469 -15.65 -22.60 9.81
N THR A 470 -15.90 -23.87 9.48
CA THR A 470 -16.82 -24.31 8.42
C THR A 470 -18.26 -23.85 8.61
N GLN A 471 -18.65 -23.43 9.82
CA GLN A 471 -19.98 -22.89 10.15
C GLN A 471 -20.02 -21.35 10.21
N ALA A 472 -18.98 -20.64 9.76
CA ALA A 472 -19.02 -19.19 9.66
C ALA A 472 -20.04 -18.77 8.59
N GLU A 473 -21.30 -18.59 8.98
CA GLU A 473 -22.28 -17.92 8.12
C GLU A 473 -21.83 -16.48 7.89
N VAL A 474 -21.39 -16.21 6.66
CA VAL A 474 -20.82 -14.92 6.26
C VAL A 474 -21.88 -13.80 6.25
N PHE A 475 -23.16 -14.15 6.18
CA PHE A 475 -24.29 -13.21 6.11
C PHE A 475 -25.45 -13.66 6.98
N ASP A 476 -25.31 -13.52 8.30
CA ASP A 476 -26.41 -13.68 9.24
C ASP A 476 -27.01 -12.29 9.51
N LEU A 477 -28.00 -11.87 8.69
CA LEU A 477 -28.67 -10.56 8.79
C LEU A 477 -30.10 -10.74 9.36
N PRO A 478 -30.55 -9.82 10.25
CA PRO A 478 -31.80 -9.99 10.97
C PRO A 478 -33.00 -9.77 10.04
N THR A 479 -33.98 -10.66 10.12
CA THR A 479 -35.20 -10.64 9.31
C THR A 479 -36.41 -9.96 9.98
N SER A 480 -36.29 -9.30 11.14
CA SER A 480 -37.48 -8.65 11.73
C SER A 480 -37.24 -7.48 12.69
N ALA A 481 -38.13 -6.50 12.60
CA ALA A 481 -38.24 -5.33 13.46
C ALA A 481 -38.79 -5.68 14.86
N THR A 482 -37.97 -5.54 15.91
CA THR A 482 -38.35 -5.09 17.27
C THR A 482 -37.12 -5.10 18.19
N MET A 483 -36.64 -3.92 18.64
CA MET A 483 -35.44 -3.78 19.49
C MET A 483 -35.76 -3.12 20.84
N ARG A 484 -35.38 -3.77 21.95
CA ARG A 484 -35.00 -3.13 23.24
C ARG A 484 -33.56 -3.48 23.67
N THR A 485 -32.83 -4.17 22.80
CA THR A 485 -31.39 -4.38 22.82
C THR A 485 -30.99 -4.19 21.36
N LEU A 486 -30.09 -3.24 21.04
CA LEU A 486 -29.65 -3.10 19.65
C LEU A 486 -28.68 -4.26 19.42
N TRP A 487 -29.12 -5.28 18.68
CA TRP A 487 -28.20 -6.27 18.15
C TRP A 487 -27.28 -5.57 17.15
N VAL A 488 -25.97 -5.58 17.43
CA VAL A 488 -24.96 -4.86 16.64
C VAL A 488 -24.37 -5.78 15.58
N GLY A 489 -24.28 -7.08 15.89
CA GLY A 489 -23.88 -8.10 14.94
C GLY A 489 -23.62 -9.43 15.61
N THR A 490 -23.68 -10.49 14.81
CA THR A 490 -23.18 -11.82 15.16
C THR A 490 -21.84 -12.01 14.45
N TYR A 491 -20.83 -12.41 15.19
CA TYR A 491 -19.45 -12.53 14.77
C TYR A 491 -19.04 -13.99 14.99
N THR A 492 -18.71 -14.70 13.92
CA THR A 492 -18.28 -16.10 14.04
C THR A 492 -16.75 -16.14 14.01
N GLY A 493 -16.13 -16.53 15.12
CA GLY A 493 -14.67 -16.71 15.27
C GLY A 493 -14.29 -18.19 15.28
N LEU A 494 -12.98 -18.50 15.33
CA LEU A 494 -12.43 -19.86 15.24
C LEU A 494 -13.10 -20.90 16.18
N TYR A 495 -13.60 -20.49 17.35
CA TYR A 495 -14.16 -21.38 18.39
C TYR A 495 -15.62 -21.09 18.79
N GLY A 496 -16.36 -20.23 18.08
CA GLY A 496 -17.79 -20.03 18.38
C GLY A 496 -18.42 -18.75 17.84
N ARG A 497 -19.72 -18.57 18.12
CA ARG A 497 -20.49 -17.36 17.80
C ARG A 497 -20.43 -16.36 18.96
N ALA A 498 -19.89 -15.20 18.67
CA ALA A 498 -19.96 -14.03 19.52
C ALA A 498 -21.10 -13.11 19.06
N HIS A 499 -21.88 -12.61 20.00
CA HIS A 499 -22.90 -11.60 19.76
C HIS A 499 -22.46 -10.30 20.42
N ILE A 500 -22.53 -9.21 19.65
CA ILE A 500 -22.30 -7.88 20.19
C ILE A 500 -23.64 -7.19 20.36
N TYR A 501 -23.89 -6.74 21.58
CA TYR A 501 -25.10 -6.02 21.94
C TYR A 501 -24.74 -4.58 22.33
N ALA A 502 -25.51 -3.61 21.84
CA ALA A 502 -25.48 -2.26 22.40
C ALA A 502 -26.51 -2.17 23.52
N ARG A 503 -26.04 -1.82 24.72
CA ARG A 503 -26.87 -1.63 25.91
C ARG A 503 -26.56 -0.26 26.50
N GLN A 504 -27.50 0.67 26.35
CA GLN A 504 -27.53 2.03 26.93
C GLN A 504 -26.27 2.89 26.73
N ASP A 505 -25.16 2.56 27.40
CA ASP A 505 -23.89 3.31 27.45
C ASP A 505 -22.67 2.51 26.97
N ARG A 506 -22.83 1.21 26.67
CA ARG A 506 -21.69 0.32 26.36
C ARG A 506 -22.02 -0.73 25.30
N LEU A 507 -20.99 -1.18 24.60
CA LEU A 507 -21.03 -2.39 23.79
C LEU A 507 -20.65 -3.58 24.70
N ILE A 508 -21.39 -4.67 24.59
CA ILE A 508 -21.20 -5.89 25.37
C ILE A 508 -20.96 -7.04 24.40
N VAL A 509 -19.98 -7.89 24.71
CA VAL A 509 -19.78 -9.14 23.97
C VAL A 509 -20.27 -10.30 24.79
N ALA A 510 -21.15 -11.09 24.18
CA ALA A 510 -21.51 -12.41 24.67
C ALA A 510 -20.98 -13.46 23.71
N LEU A 511 -20.57 -14.61 24.22
CA LEU A 511 -20.12 -15.74 23.42
C LEU A 511 -20.96 -16.95 23.81
N GLU A 512 -21.64 -17.54 22.83
CA GLU A 512 -22.62 -18.62 23.05
C GLU A 512 -23.69 -18.32 24.11
N GLY A 513 -24.07 -17.05 24.23
CA GLY A 513 -25.07 -16.57 25.19
C GLY A 513 -24.53 -16.23 26.57
N GLN A 514 -23.23 -16.44 26.86
CA GLN A 514 -22.59 -15.95 28.08
C GLN A 514 -21.95 -14.57 27.86
N GLU A 515 -22.35 -13.58 28.68
CA GLU A 515 -21.74 -12.25 28.68
C GLU A 515 -20.30 -12.30 29.21
N LEU A 516 -19.35 -11.87 28.37
CA LEU A 516 -17.92 -11.88 28.71
C LEU A 516 -17.45 -10.55 29.29
N GLY A 517 -18.08 -9.44 28.89
CA GLY A 517 -17.76 -8.12 29.42
C GLY A 517 -17.98 -6.96 28.44
N GLY A 518 -17.65 -5.76 28.90
CA GLY A 518 -17.77 -4.52 28.14
C GLY A 518 -16.62 -4.32 27.16
N LEU A 519 -16.94 -3.78 26.00
CA LEU A 519 -15.97 -3.40 24.98
C LEU A 519 -15.36 -2.04 25.27
N LEU A 520 -14.02 -2.00 25.35
CA LEU A 520 -13.25 -0.78 25.46
C LEU A 520 -12.82 -0.30 24.08
N TYR A 521 -13.11 0.96 23.79
CA TYR A 521 -12.65 1.59 22.56
C TYR A 521 -11.14 1.83 22.62
N GLN A 522 -10.40 1.28 21.65
CA GLN A 522 -8.93 1.41 21.59
C GLN A 522 -8.47 2.47 20.57
N GLY A 523 -9.41 3.14 19.90
CA GLY A 523 -9.13 4.10 18.82
C GLY A 523 -9.49 3.57 17.42
N GLY A 524 -9.81 4.49 16.50
CA GLY A 524 -10.21 4.18 15.13
C GLY A 524 -11.52 3.39 15.04
N ASN A 525 -11.47 2.20 14.44
CA ASN A 525 -12.59 1.26 14.32
C ASN A 525 -12.45 0.03 15.24
N THR A 526 -11.52 0.06 16.20
CA THR A 526 -11.16 -1.12 17.02
C THR A 526 -11.71 -1.02 18.44
N PHE A 527 -12.35 -2.11 18.86
CA PHE A 527 -12.79 -2.33 20.23
C PHE A 527 -12.08 -3.58 20.78
N VAL A 528 -11.61 -3.50 22.01
CA VAL A 528 -10.93 -4.60 22.71
C VAL A 528 -11.65 -4.88 24.00
N ALA A 529 -11.78 -6.15 24.37
CA ALA A 529 -12.00 -6.50 25.76
C ALA A 529 -11.00 -7.57 26.20
N SER A 530 -10.65 -7.49 27.47
CA SER A 530 -9.74 -8.41 28.17
C SER A 530 -10.43 -8.84 29.45
N TRP A 531 -10.23 -10.10 29.84
CA TRP A 531 -10.82 -10.68 31.04
C TRP A 531 -9.83 -11.68 31.65
N ASP A 532 -10.10 -12.08 32.90
CA ASP A 532 -9.22 -12.98 33.63
C ASP A 532 -9.10 -14.36 32.94
N HIS A 533 -7.98 -15.05 33.14
CA HIS A 533 -7.59 -16.30 32.45
C HIS A 533 -8.52 -17.50 32.74
N GLY A 534 -9.60 -17.29 33.50
CA GLY A 534 -10.58 -18.30 33.88
C GLY A 534 -11.69 -18.53 32.85
N THR A 535 -11.85 -17.65 31.86
CA THR A 535 -12.90 -17.79 30.84
C THR A 535 -12.53 -18.89 29.85
N ARG A 536 -13.33 -19.95 29.82
CA ARG A 536 -13.20 -21.09 28.90
C ARG A 536 -14.32 -21.06 27.88
N ILE A 537 -13.96 -21.19 26.62
CA ILE A 537 -14.91 -21.34 25.52
C ILE A 537 -15.12 -22.83 25.28
N VAL A 538 -16.36 -23.29 25.38
CA VAL A 538 -16.72 -24.68 25.04
C VAL A 538 -16.88 -24.76 23.54
N SER A 539 -15.94 -25.42 22.85
CA SER A 539 -16.04 -25.69 21.42
C SER A 539 -16.36 -27.16 21.16
N SER A 540 -16.74 -27.51 19.93
CA SER A 540 -16.85 -28.92 19.50
C SER A 540 -15.52 -29.69 19.61
N ALA A 541 -14.39 -28.98 19.76
CA ALA A 541 -13.05 -29.53 19.99
C ALA A 541 -12.60 -29.49 21.47
N GLY A 542 -13.48 -29.11 22.41
CA GLY A 542 -13.21 -29.01 23.84
C GLY A 542 -13.05 -27.58 24.36
N ASP A 543 -12.76 -27.45 25.65
CA ASP A 543 -12.60 -26.17 26.35
C ASP A 543 -11.30 -25.47 25.94
N VAL A 544 -11.41 -24.25 25.41
CA VAL A 544 -10.24 -23.42 25.06
C VAL A 544 -10.17 -22.20 25.99
N PRO A 545 -9.06 -21.99 26.71
CA PRO A 545 -8.85 -20.79 27.52
C PRO A 545 -8.56 -19.58 26.63
N VAL A 546 -9.20 -18.44 26.93
CA VAL A 546 -9.06 -17.18 26.18
C VAL A 546 -8.88 -16.00 27.14
N GLU A 547 -7.91 -15.13 26.87
CA GLU A 547 -7.58 -13.93 27.69
C GLU A 547 -8.20 -12.61 27.18
N GLY A 548 -8.61 -12.55 25.92
CA GLY A 548 -9.14 -11.30 25.33
C GLY A 548 -9.59 -11.45 23.89
N PHE A 549 -10.39 -10.48 23.40
CA PHE A 549 -10.83 -10.39 22.01
C PHE A 549 -10.62 -8.98 21.46
N THR A 550 -10.47 -8.93 20.13
CA THR A 550 -10.48 -7.69 19.37
C THR A 550 -11.60 -7.77 18.32
N VAL A 551 -12.47 -6.76 18.32
CA VAL A 551 -13.51 -6.57 17.31
C VAL A 551 -13.18 -5.32 16.53
N SER A 552 -13.14 -5.45 15.21
CA SER A 552 -13.17 -4.30 14.32
C SER A 552 -14.57 -4.06 13.78
N ARG A 553 -14.94 -2.77 13.70
CA ARG A 553 -16.17 -2.30 13.05
C ARG A 553 -16.25 -2.70 11.57
N ARG A 554 -15.10 -2.90 10.91
CA ARG A 554 -14.97 -3.13 9.46
C ARG A 554 -15.34 -4.54 9.04
N LYS A 555 -14.88 -5.56 9.77
CA LYS A 555 -14.87 -6.93 9.24
C LYS A 555 -15.96 -7.85 9.71
N ARG A 556 -16.72 -7.48 10.73
CA ARG A 556 -17.66 -8.39 11.38
C ARG A 556 -17.03 -9.75 11.78
N VAL A 557 -15.70 -9.80 11.95
CA VAL A 557 -14.90 -11.01 12.26
C VAL A 557 -14.30 -10.86 13.65
N LEU A 558 -14.38 -11.93 14.45
CA LEU A 558 -13.85 -12.01 15.80
C LEU A 558 -12.44 -12.61 15.79
N MET A 559 -11.45 -11.90 16.33
CA MET A 559 -10.10 -12.44 16.58
C MET A 559 -9.83 -12.51 18.08
N TYR A 560 -9.28 -13.62 18.55
CA TYR A 560 -8.88 -13.80 19.95
C TYR A 560 -7.56 -14.58 20.04
N ARG A 561 -6.83 -14.36 21.13
CA ARG A 561 -5.51 -14.94 21.38
C ARG A 561 -5.65 -16.16 22.28
N ARG A 562 -5.14 -17.31 21.82
CA ARG A 562 -5.02 -18.54 22.61
C ARG A 562 -3.86 -18.43 23.60
N VAL A 563 -4.09 -18.88 24.84
CA VAL A 563 -3.02 -19.11 25.82
C VAL A 563 -2.51 -20.55 25.63
N GLN A 564 -1.18 -20.73 25.68
CA GLN A 564 -0.54 -22.04 25.52
C GLN A 564 -1.06 -23.07 26.52
#